data_AF-A0A822YSA9-F1
#
_entry.id   AF-A0A822YSA9-F1
#
_cell.length_a   1.000
_cell.length_b   1.000
_cell.length_c   1.000
_cell.angle_alpha   90.00
_cell.angle_beta   90.00
_cell.angle_gamma   90.00
#
_symmetry.space_group_name_H-M   'P 1'
#
loop_
_entity.id
_entity.type
_entity.pdbx_description
1 polymer ?
#
loop_
_entity_poly.entity_id
_entity_poly.type
_entity_poly.pdbx_seq_one_letter_code
_entity_poly.pdbx_strand_id
1 'polypeptide(L)'
;MQASKLGLLQISLAFPLLTYCLLWLFSFSRLMHMWRTMCECHQVQNHIAQQVNHLTDHSSMEPTTEYHRQATAQLETEVIAWYNNFCNLLKSQQDYIRALHGWAQLTNDLVDDQQQNDHSFGIQTLCEEWQLALDRLPDKVASEAIKSLVSVIHSIVLQQGEESNLQKKSDRLERRFQKVLNSMNEMEKKLERNPTGDSISSLSPKHPLSVKRAKAEAFKKKVEEEKSKHLDAVQASRVITLNNLQTSLLNVFQALTEFSSACAQVFEAVHCCAISTACHDGVLQSRS
;
A
#
# COMPACT_ATOMS: atom_id res chain seq x y z
N MET A 1 -24.00 20.56 60.45
CA MET A 1 -24.39 21.08 59.12
C MET A 1 -23.23 21.25 58.13
N GLN A 2 -21.95 21.20 58.56
CA GLN A 2 -20.79 21.21 57.64
C GLN A 2 -20.44 19.83 57.06
N ALA A 3 -20.63 18.73 57.80
CA ALA A 3 -20.33 17.37 57.34
C ALA A 3 -21.17 16.93 56.12
N SER A 4 -22.43 17.38 56.03
CA SER A 4 -23.31 17.08 54.91
C SER A 4 -22.97 17.84 53.63
N LYS A 5 -22.35 19.04 53.73
CA LYS A 5 -21.86 19.79 52.57
C LYS A 5 -20.56 19.21 52.01
N LEU A 6 -19.69 18.69 52.87
CA LEU A 6 -18.44 18.03 52.45
C LEU A 6 -18.73 16.70 51.72
N GLY A 7 -19.68 15.90 52.21
CA GLY A 7 -20.11 14.67 51.55
C GLY A 7 -20.78 14.89 50.19
N LEU A 8 -21.58 15.96 50.04
CA LEU A 8 -22.19 16.32 48.75
C LEU A 8 -21.17 16.85 47.74
N LEU A 9 -20.11 17.55 48.17
CA LEU A 9 -19.01 17.98 47.32
C LEU A 9 -18.11 16.81 46.87
N GLN A 10 -17.83 15.84 47.75
CA GLN A 10 -17.11 14.61 47.37
C GLN A 10 -17.88 13.76 46.35
N ILE A 11 -19.20 13.62 46.51
CA ILE A 11 -20.05 12.90 45.54
C ILE A 11 -20.11 13.65 44.20
N SER A 12 -20.13 14.98 44.22
CA SER A 12 -20.15 15.82 43.01
C SER A 12 -18.83 15.81 42.22
N LEU A 13 -17.69 15.50 42.86
CA LEU A 13 -16.38 15.37 42.21
C LEU A 13 -16.04 13.92 41.82
N ALA A 14 -16.61 12.92 42.50
CA ALA A 14 -16.44 11.50 42.17
C ALA A 14 -17.26 11.05 40.95
N PHE A 15 -18.43 11.66 40.71
CA PHE A 15 -19.30 11.31 39.59
C PHE A 15 -18.70 11.60 38.19
N PRO A 16 -17.98 12.72 37.99
CA PRO A 16 -17.19 12.93 36.78
C PRO A 16 -16.06 11.91 36.64
N LEU A 17 -15.27 11.65 37.70
CA LEU A 17 -14.13 10.73 37.64
C LEU A 17 -14.55 9.28 37.27
N LEU A 18 -15.67 8.79 37.81
CA LEU A 18 -16.23 7.47 37.46
C LEU A 18 -16.77 7.41 36.03
N THR A 19 -17.42 8.49 35.56
CA THR A 19 -17.88 8.56 34.16
C THR A 19 -16.71 8.70 33.19
N TYR A 20 -15.63 9.40 33.56
CA TYR A 20 -14.39 9.48 32.80
C TYR A 20 -13.67 8.14 32.76
N CYS A 21 -13.53 7.41 33.87
CA CYS A 21 -12.98 6.04 33.91
C CYS A 21 -13.78 5.06 33.04
N LEU A 22 -15.12 5.12 33.05
CA LEU A 22 -15.97 4.26 32.23
C LEU A 22 -15.89 4.61 30.73
N LEU A 23 -15.87 5.90 30.39
CA LEU A 23 -15.61 6.36 29.02
C LEU A 23 -14.21 5.97 28.54
N TRP A 24 -13.24 5.99 29.45
CA TRP A 24 -11.88 5.51 29.23
C TRP A 24 -11.87 4.03 28.88
N LEU A 25 -12.33 3.17 29.78
CA LEU A 25 -12.34 1.71 29.61
C LEU A 25 -13.09 1.29 28.34
N PHE A 26 -14.18 2.00 28.02
CA PHE A 26 -14.94 1.76 26.79
C PHE A 26 -14.15 2.13 25.52
N SER A 27 -13.39 3.24 25.54
CA SER A 27 -12.51 3.63 24.43
C SER A 27 -11.39 2.61 24.21
N PHE A 28 -10.74 2.15 25.29
CA PHE A 28 -9.70 1.11 25.23
C PHE A 28 -10.19 -0.22 24.71
N SER A 29 -11.33 -0.69 25.22
CA SER A 29 -11.95 -1.94 24.80
C SER A 29 -12.25 -1.92 23.29
N ARG A 30 -12.73 -0.78 22.78
CA ARG A 30 -12.99 -0.58 21.34
C ARG A 30 -11.72 -0.58 20.49
N LEU A 31 -10.66 0.11 20.93
CA LEU A 31 -9.37 0.13 20.23
C LEU A 31 -8.73 -1.25 20.19
N MET A 32 -8.71 -1.96 21.32
CA MET A 32 -8.24 -3.34 21.40
C MET A 32 -9.00 -4.25 20.43
N HIS A 33 -10.33 -4.19 20.45
CA HIS A 33 -11.16 -5.03 19.58
C HIS A 33 -10.92 -4.72 18.10
N MET A 34 -10.84 -3.43 17.73
CA MET A 34 -10.50 -3.00 16.37
C MET A 34 -9.17 -3.60 15.90
N TRP A 35 -8.11 -3.49 16.72
CA TRP A 35 -6.79 -4.03 16.36
C TRP A 35 -6.78 -5.56 16.26
N ARG A 36 -7.51 -6.25 17.13
CA ARG A 36 -7.69 -7.71 17.07
C ARG A 36 -8.38 -8.12 15.77
N THR A 37 -9.47 -7.44 15.40
CA THR A 37 -10.15 -7.68 14.11
C THR A 37 -9.24 -7.39 12.92
N MET A 38 -8.46 -6.29 12.94
CA MET A 38 -7.50 -6.01 11.87
C MET A 38 -6.42 -7.10 11.76
N CYS A 39 -5.93 -7.61 12.89
CA CYS A 39 -4.98 -8.73 12.90
C CYS A 39 -5.57 -9.99 12.27
N GLU A 40 -6.80 -10.37 12.63
CA GLU A 40 -7.50 -11.52 12.03
C GLU A 40 -7.68 -11.32 10.51
N CYS A 41 -8.10 -10.12 10.08
CA CYS A 41 -8.22 -9.80 8.66
C CYS A 41 -6.88 -9.92 7.91
N HIS A 42 -5.80 -9.38 8.47
CA HIS A 42 -4.48 -9.44 7.83
C HIS A 42 -3.89 -10.85 7.82
N GLN A 43 -4.17 -11.69 8.83
CA GLN A 43 -3.82 -13.11 8.80
C GLN A 43 -4.51 -13.84 7.63
N VAL A 44 -5.81 -13.58 7.44
CA VAL A 44 -6.56 -14.15 6.31
C VAL A 44 -6.00 -13.65 4.98
N GLN A 45 -5.74 -12.36 4.84
CA GLN A 45 -5.13 -11.78 3.63
C GLN A 45 -3.75 -12.37 3.33
N ASN A 46 -2.90 -12.52 4.35
CA ASN A 46 -1.58 -13.13 4.23
C ASN A 46 -1.71 -14.60 3.76
N HIS A 47 -2.63 -15.37 4.36
CA HIS A 47 -2.87 -16.74 3.97
C HIS A 47 -3.35 -16.86 2.52
N ILE A 48 -4.28 -16.00 2.09
CA ILE A 48 -4.74 -15.95 0.69
C ILE A 48 -3.57 -15.61 -0.25
N ALA A 49 -2.77 -14.60 0.08
CA ALA A 49 -1.61 -14.19 -0.72
C ALA A 49 -0.59 -15.33 -0.88
N GLN A 50 -0.34 -16.10 0.19
CA GLN A 50 0.52 -17.28 0.15
C GLN A 50 -0.01 -18.35 -0.81
N GLN A 51 -1.32 -18.60 -0.82
CA GLN A 51 -1.93 -19.58 -1.73
C GLN A 51 -1.89 -19.14 -3.20
N VAL A 52 -2.12 -17.85 -3.48
CA VAL A 52 -2.09 -17.31 -4.85
C VAL A 52 -0.73 -17.51 -5.52
N ASN A 53 0.37 -17.48 -4.76
CA ASN A 53 1.71 -17.76 -5.28
C ASN A 53 1.84 -19.14 -5.95
N HIS A 54 1.01 -20.11 -5.56
CA HIS A 54 1.07 -21.47 -6.10
C HIS A 54 0.24 -21.66 -7.37
N LEU A 55 -0.63 -20.70 -7.72
CA LEU A 55 -1.63 -20.84 -8.77
C LEU A 55 -1.26 -20.15 -10.08
N THR A 56 -0.10 -19.50 -10.14
CA THR A 56 0.14 -18.53 -11.21
C THR A 56 0.83 -19.16 -12.42
N ASP A 57 0.12 -19.20 -13.55
CA ASP A 57 0.69 -19.64 -14.83
C ASP A 57 1.48 -18.50 -15.50
N HIS A 58 2.77 -18.73 -15.73
CA HIS A 58 3.69 -17.78 -16.33
C HIS A 58 3.69 -17.80 -17.88
N SER A 59 2.82 -18.60 -18.52
CA SER A 59 2.91 -18.91 -19.95
C SER A 59 2.24 -17.92 -20.91
N SER A 60 1.40 -17.00 -20.42
CA SER A 60 0.67 -16.05 -21.28
C SER A 60 1.62 -15.04 -21.96
N MET A 61 1.46 -14.82 -23.27
CA MET A 61 2.22 -13.82 -24.06
C MET A 61 1.39 -12.58 -24.47
N GLU A 62 0.20 -12.39 -23.91
CA GLU A 62 -0.69 -11.27 -24.26
C GLU A 62 -0.13 -9.88 -23.86
N PRO A 63 -0.15 -8.85 -24.71
CA PRO A 63 0.31 -7.52 -24.31
C PRO A 63 -0.51 -6.87 -23.19
N THR A 64 0.07 -5.88 -22.50
CA THR A 64 -0.62 -5.06 -21.51
C THR A 64 -1.66 -4.16 -22.20
N THR A 65 -2.93 -4.38 -21.86
CA THR A 65 -4.06 -3.58 -22.38
C THR A 65 -4.11 -2.19 -21.75
N GLU A 66 -4.86 -1.27 -22.36
CA GLU A 66 -5.14 0.04 -21.74
C GLU A 66 -5.88 -0.12 -20.41
N TYR A 67 -6.79 -1.10 -20.32
CA TYR A 67 -7.49 -1.40 -19.08
C TYR A 67 -6.51 -1.83 -17.97
N HIS A 68 -5.53 -2.69 -18.26
CA HIS A 68 -4.51 -3.07 -17.29
C HIS A 68 -3.72 -1.85 -16.81
N ARG A 69 -3.31 -0.94 -17.71
CA ARG A 69 -2.61 0.31 -17.35
C ARG A 69 -3.44 1.20 -16.44
N GLN A 70 -4.71 1.41 -16.79
CA GLN A 70 -5.61 2.22 -15.99
C GLN A 70 -5.81 1.60 -14.60
N ALA A 71 -6.00 0.28 -14.53
CA ALA A 71 -6.14 -0.43 -13.26
C ALA A 71 -4.87 -0.32 -12.40
N THR A 72 -3.67 -0.44 -12.99
CA THR A 72 -2.41 -0.28 -12.25
C THR A 72 -2.22 1.17 -11.74
N ALA A 73 -2.55 2.18 -12.55
CA ALA A 73 -2.48 3.59 -12.11
C ALA A 73 -3.49 3.93 -11.00
N GLN A 74 -4.69 3.35 -11.08
CA GLN A 74 -5.68 3.45 -9.99
C GLN A 74 -5.18 2.77 -8.72
N LEU A 75 -4.63 1.56 -8.84
CA LEU A 75 -4.02 0.85 -7.72
C LEU A 75 -2.92 1.69 -7.05
N GLU A 76 -2.05 2.32 -7.84
CA GLU A 76 -1.01 3.22 -7.31
C GLU A 76 -1.62 4.35 -6.47
N THR A 77 -2.65 5.01 -7.00
CA THR A 77 -3.35 6.12 -6.34
C THR A 77 -3.97 5.67 -5.01
N GLU A 78 -4.67 4.54 -5.00
CA GLU A 78 -5.32 4.01 -3.81
C GLU A 78 -4.31 3.55 -2.75
N VAL A 79 -3.19 2.94 -3.14
CA VAL A 79 -2.14 2.52 -2.19
C VAL A 79 -1.40 3.73 -1.61
N ILE A 80 -1.19 4.79 -2.40
CA ILE A 80 -0.67 6.07 -1.87
C ILE A 80 -1.63 6.68 -0.86
N ALA A 81 -2.93 6.72 -1.18
CA ALA A 81 -3.94 7.21 -0.25
C ALA A 81 -3.98 6.37 1.03
N TRP A 82 -3.90 5.05 0.90
CA TRP A 82 -3.82 4.13 2.02
C TRP A 82 -2.59 4.36 2.91
N TYR A 83 -1.40 4.50 2.32
CA TYR A 83 -0.17 4.84 3.07
C TYR A 83 -0.33 6.11 3.90
N ASN A 84 -0.85 7.18 3.28
CA ASN A 84 -1.06 8.46 3.95
C ASN A 84 -2.09 8.33 5.09
N ASN A 85 -3.21 7.65 4.83
CA ASN A 85 -4.25 7.42 5.82
C ASN A 85 -3.76 6.56 6.99
N PHE A 86 -2.95 5.54 6.72
CA PHE A 86 -2.31 4.72 7.75
C PHE A 86 -1.42 5.58 8.65
N CYS A 87 -0.51 6.37 8.07
CA CYS A 87 0.36 7.26 8.83
C CYS A 87 -0.44 8.29 9.66
N ASN A 88 -1.50 8.86 9.06
CA ASN A 88 -2.36 9.83 9.74
C ASN A 88 -3.15 9.20 10.88
N LEU A 89 -3.65 7.97 10.72
CA LEU A 89 -4.34 7.23 11.78
C LEU A 89 -3.43 7.03 12.98
N LEU A 90 -2.20 6.55 12.76
CA LEU A 90 -1.24 6.30 13.83
C LEU A 90 -0.82 7.58 14.54
N LYS A 91 -0.54 8.63 13.77
CA LYS A 91 -0.26 9.95 14.34
C LYS A 91 -1.43 10.46 15.18
N SER A 92 -2.67 10.33 14.69
CA SER A 92 -3.87 10.77 15.41
C SER A 92 -4.07 9.98 16.71
N GLN A 93 -3.78 8.68 16.71
CA GLN A 93 -3.82 7.87 17.93
C GLN A 93 -2.74 8.29 18.93
N GLN A 94 -1.49 8.49 18.49
CA GLN A 94 -0.41 8.99 19.34
C GLN A 94 -0.74 10.37 19.93
N ASP A 95 -1.26 11.29 19.11
CA ASP A 95 -1.63 12.63 19.53
C ASP A 95 -2.81 12.61 20.52
N TYR A 96 -3.81 11.77 20.29
CA TYR A 96 -4.92 11.55 21.23
C TYR A 96 -4.42 11.08 22.60
N ILE A 97 -3.49 10.11 22.61
CA ILE A 97 -3.00 9.49 23.84
C ILE A 97 -2.07 10.45 24.58
N ARG A 98 -1.23 11.20 23.86
CA ARG A 98 -0.41 12.26 24.45
C ARG A 98 -1.26 13.37 25.07
N ALA A 99 -2.33 13.79 24.39
CA ALA A 99 -3.26 14.76 24.95
C ALA A 99 -3.86 14.22 26.24
N LEU A 100 -4.34 12.97 26.22
CA LEU A 100 -4.95 12.33 27.37
C LEU A 100 -4.01 12.18 28.57
N HIS A 101 -2.76 11.80 28.33
CA HIS A 101 -1.72 11.79 29.35
C HIS A 101 -1.51 13.19 29.95
N GLY A 102 -1.42 14.25 29.12
CA GLY A 102 -1.33 15.62 29.60
C GLY A 102 -2.54 16.07 30.43
N TRP A 103 -3.75 15.67 30.06
CA TRP A 103 -4.96 15.91 30.85
C TRP A 103 -4.92 15.21 32.21
N ALA A 104 -4.42 13.97 32.27
CA ALA A 104 -4.26 13.24 33.52
C ALA A 104 -3.29 13.94 34.47
N GLN A 105 -2.14 14.42 33.96
CA GLN A 105 -1.15 15.18 34.74
C GLN A 105 -1.76 16.47 35.33
N LEU A 106 -2.43 17.27 34.50
CA LEU A 106 -3.08 18.51 34.98
C LEU A 106 -4.17 18.25 36.02
N THR A 107 -4.89 17.13 35.91
CA THR A 107 -5.93 16.76 36.88
C THR A 107 -5.33 16.37 38.22
N ASN A 108 -4.15 15.73 38.23
CA ASN A 108 -3.42 15.40 39.46
C ASN A 108 -2.87 16.65 40.15
N ASP A 109 -2.34 17.61 39.40
CA ASP A 109 -1.79 18.87 39.94
C ASP A 109 -2.87 19.76 40.61
N LEU A 110 -4.15 19.55 40.27
CA LEU A 110 -5.29 20.30 40.83
C LEU A 110 -5.83 19.70 42.14
N VAL A 111 -5.38 18.52 42.55
CA VAL A 111 -5.79 17.87 43.81
C VAL A 111 -4.81 18.27 44.91
N ASP A 112 -5.29 19.04 45.88
CA ASP A 112 -4.52 19.65 46.98
C ASP A 112 -3.72 18.63 47.81
N ASP A 113 -2.56 19.06 48.31
CA ASP A 113 -1.41 18.29 48.87
C ASP A 113 -1.73 17.40 50.09
N GLN A 114 -3.00 17.36 50.55
CA GLN A 114 -3.42 16.63 51.75
C GLN A 114 -4.17 15.32 51.48
N GLN A 115 -4.52 15.01 50.23
CA GLN A 115 -5.13 13.75 49.84
C GLN A 115 -4.59 13.25 48.49
N GLN A 116 -3.30 12.92 48.43
CA GLN A 116 -2.80 12.04 47.36
C GLN A 116 -3.44 10.66 47.54
N ASN A 117 -4.64 10.48 47.01
CA ASN A 117 -5.30 9.18 46.95
C ASN A 117 -4.54 8.28 45.95
N ASP A 118 -4.29 7.03 46.33
CA ASP A 118 -3.62 5.99 45.51
C ASP A 118 -4.16 5.89 44.07
N HIS A 119 -5.43 6.25 43.86
CA HIS A 119 -6.11 6.25 42.55
C HIS A 119 -5.51 7.23 41.52
N SER A 120 -5.06 8.41 41.96
CA SER A 120 -4.50 9.47 41.11
C SER A 120 -3.11 9.07 40.57
N PHE A 121 -2.33 8.38 41.40
CA PHE A 121 -1.05 7.79 41.02
C PHE A 121 -1.22 6.66 39.99
N GLY A 122 -2.21 5.78 40.17
CA GLY A 122 -2.48 4.67 39.25
C GLY A 122 -2.85 5.10 37.82
N ILE A 123 -3.61 6.20 37.65
CA ILE A 123 -3.99 6.72 36.33
C ILE A 123 -2.77 7.31 35.60
N GLN A 124 -1.92 8.04 36.31
CA GLN A 124 -0.73 8.65 35.71
C GLN A 124 0.26 7.58 35.26
N THR A 125 0.59 6.61 36.12
CA THR A 125 1.48 5.50 35.76
C THR A 125 0.95 4.72 34.57
N LEU A 126 -0.35 4.48 34.50
CA LEU A 126 -0.95 3.76 33.37
C LEU A 126 -0.92 4.58 32.07
N CYS A 127 -1.11 5.90 32.13
CA CYS A 127 -0.95 6.77 30.96
C CYS A 127 0.52 6.80 30.48
N GLU A 128 1.48 6.85 31.40
CA GLU A 128 2.92 6.84 31.11
C GLU A 128 3.34 5.52 30.44
N GLU A 129 2.96 4.38 31.03
CA GLU A 129 3.22 3.04 30.49
C GLU A 129 2.60 2.87 29.10
N TRP A 130 1.39 3.40 28.90
CA TRP A 130 0.73 3.32 27.61
C TRP A 130 1.42 4.18 26.55
N GLN A 131 1.80 5.41 26.88
CA GLN A 131 2.57 6.25 25.97
C GLN A 131 3.87 5.57 25.56
N LEU A 132 4.61 5.00 26.51
CA LEU A 132 5.84 4.24 26.25
C LEU A 132 5.59 3.01 25.38
N ALA A 133 4.48 2.30 25.59
CA ALA A 133 4.13 1.12 24.80
C ALA A 133 3.82 1.48 23.33
N LEU A 134 3.15 2.61 23.10
CA LEU A 134 2.86 3.09 21.74
C LEU A 134 4.11 3.57 21.01
N ASP A 135 5.01 4.25 21.71
CA ASP A 135 6.29 4.72 21.15
C ASP A 135 7.18 3.54 20.72
N ARG A 136 6.92 2.33 21.23
CA ARG A 136 7.62 1.08 20.90
C ARG A 136 6.95 0.25 19.80
N LEU A 137 5.77 0.65 19.31
CA LEU A 137 5.08 -0.11 18.27
C LEU A 137 5.91 -0.16 16.97
N PRO A 138 5.83 -1.26 16.19
CA PRO A 138 6.55 -1.38 14.93
C PRO A 138 5.85 -0.65 13.76
N ASP A 139 5.33 0.56 14.01
CA ASP A 139 4.60 1.37 13.02
C ASP A 139 5.45 1.72 11.79
N LYS A 140 6.74 1.98 12.01
CA LYS A 140 7.71 2.25 10.95
C LYS A 140 7.90 1.06 10.01
N VAL A 141 7.92 -0.15 10.55
CA VAL A 141 8.07 -1.37 9.74
C VAL A 141 6.85 -1.56 8.85
N ALA A 142 5.64 -1.42 9.41
CA ALA A 142 4.39 -1.52 8.65
C ALA A 142 4.26 -0.41 7.59
N SER A 143 4.55 0.84 7.93
CA SER A 143 4.46 1.97 7.00
C SER A 143 5.49 1.88 5.87
N GLU A 144 6.73 1.47 6.15
CA GLU A 144 7.73 1.25 5.11
C GLU A 144 7.38 0.06 4.20
N ALA A 145 6.73 -0.99 4.71
CA ALA A 145 6.23 -2.07 3.87
C ALA A 145 5.18 -1.56 2.85
N ILE A 146 4.20 -0.75 3.29
CA ILE A 146 3.20 -0.14 2.40
C ILE A 146 3.88 0.81 1.39
N LYS A 147 4.84 1.62 1.84
CA LYS A 147 5.61 2.53 0.96
C LYS A 147 6.47 1.79 -0.07
N SER A 148 7.02 0.65 0.31
CA SER A 148 7.72 -0.24 -0.62
C SER A 148 6.76 -0.78 -1.69
N LEU A 149 5.52 -1.12 -1.31
CA LEU A 149 4.49 -1.53 -2.27
C LEU A 149 4.16 -0.40 -3.27
N VAL A 150 4.06 0.86 -2.81
CA VAL A 150 3.91 2.03 -3.70
C VAL A 150 5.05 2.07 -4.73
N SER A 151 6.30 1.91 -4.28
CA SER A 151 7.47 1.96 -5.15
C SER A 151 7.48 0.84 -6.19
N VAL A 152 7.02 -0.35 -5.80
CA VAL A 152 6.85 -1.50 -6.71
C VAL A 152 5.77 -1.22 -7.75
N ILE A 153 4.59 -0.73 -7.33
CA ILE A 153 3.49 -0.39 -8.26
C ILE A 153 3.93 0.70 -9.23
N HIS A 154 4.62 1.74 -8.75
CA HIS A 154 5.15 2.80 -9.60
C HIS A 154 6.08 2.24 -10.69
N SER A 155 6.97 1.31 -10.33
CA SER A 155 7.86 0.65 -11.29
C SER A 155 7.10 -0.13 -12.36
N ILE A 156 5.96 -0.75 -12.00
CA ILE A 156 5.07 -1.42 -12.96
C ILE A 156 4.44 -0.41 -13.91
N VAL A 157 3.94 0.72 -13.40
CA VAL A 157 3.36 1.80 -14.24
C VAL A 157 4.38 2.30 -15.27
N LEU A 158 5.62 2.53 -14.86
CA LEU A 158 6.70 2.93 -15.76
C LEU A 158 6.98 1.88 -16.83
N GLN A 159 7.07 0.60 -16.43
CA GLN A 159 7.33 -0.51 -17.36
C GLN A 159 6.19 -0.67 -18.39
N GLN A 160 4.93 -0.60 -17.96
CA GLN A 160 3.79 -0.64 -18.87
C GLN A 160 3.75 0.56 -19.83
N GLY A 161 4.24 1.72 -19.37
CA GLY A 161 4.44 2.91 -20.21
C GLY A 161 5.51 2.69 -21.29
N GLU A 162 6.63 2.08 -20.93
CA GLU A 162 7.69 1.70 -21.88
C GLU A 162 7.17 0.70 -22.93
N GLU A 163 6.46 -0.35 -22.50
CA GLU A 163 5.84 -1.33 -23.38
C GLU A 163 4.91 -0.66 -24.40
N SER A 164 4.05 0.27 -23.95
CA SER A 164 3.14 1.04 -24.80
C SER A 164 3.89 1.90 -25.83
N ASN A 165 5.01 2.50 -25.42
CA ASN A 165 5.84 3.32 -26.30
C ASN A 165 6.54 2.48 -27.38
N LEU A 166 7.06 1.31 -27.02
CA LEU A 166 7.65 0.36 -27.96
C LEU A 166 6.61 -0.16 -28.96
N GLN A 167 5.40 -0.47 -28.49
CA GLN A 167 4.29 -0.87 -29.37
C GLN A 167 3.97 0.23 -30.41
N LYS A 168 3.77 1.48 -29.96
CA LYS A 168 3.51 2.62 -30.86
C LYS A 168 4.63 2.84 -31.88
N LYS A 169 5.89 2.62 -31.47
CA LYS A 169 7.07 2.74 -32.34
C LYS A 169 7.11 1.63 -33.39
N SER A 170 6.84 0.38 -32.99
CA SER A 170 6.69 -0.78 -33.87
C SER A 170 5.60 -0.54 -34.91
N ASP A 171 4.39 -0.14 -34.48
CA ASP A 171 3.25 0.15 -35.37
C ASP A 171 3.52 1.29 -36.36
N ARG A 172 4.31 2.29 -35.96
CA ARG A 172 4.70 3.39 -36.84
C ARG A 172 5.69 2.92 -37.91
N LEU A 173 6.63 2.04 -37.56
CA LEU A 173 7.60 1.48 -38.50
C LEU A 173 6.94 0.50 -39.46
N GLU A 174 6.05 -0.37 -38.97
CA GLU A 174 5.25 -1.29 -39.79
C GLU A 174 4.44 -0.52 -40.84
N ARG A 175 3.73 0.54 -40.42
CA ARG A 175 3.00 1.42 -41.37
C ARG A 175 3.89 2.05 -42.43
N ARG A 176 5.15 2.38 -42.10
CA ARG A 176 6.11 2.92 -43.08
C ARG A 176 6.61 1.83 -44.02
N PHE A 177 6.90 0.65 -43.49
CA PHE A 177 7.32 -0.52 -44.26
C PHE A 177 6.23 -0.92 -45.28
N GLN A 178 4.96 -0.99 -44.86
CA GLN A 178 3.85 -1.28 -45.75
C GLN A 178 3.72 -0.26 -46.89
N LYS A 179 3.94 1.04 -46.63
CA LYS A 179 3.96 2.07 -47.68
C LYS A 179 5.10 1.85 -48.68
N VAL A 180 6.28 1.45 -48.22
CA VAL A 180 7.42 1.13 -49.09
C VAL A 180 7.10 -0.10 -49.95
N LEU A 181 6.54 -1.15 -49.35
CA LEU A 181 6.12 -2.36 -50.05
C LEU A 181 5.05 -2.08 -51.12
N ASN A 182 3.98 -1.37 -50.77
CA ASN A 182 2.91 -1.04 -51.72
C ASN A 182 3.45 -0.25 -52.91
N SER A 183 4.26 0.77 -52.63
CA SER A 183 4.88 1.58 -53.67
C SER A 183 5.96 0.83 -54.46
N MET A 184 6.56 -0.22 -53.91
CA MET A 184 7.48 -1.11 -54.63
C MET A 184 6.70 -2.01 -55.60
N ASN A 185 5.66 -2.68 -55.12
CA ASN A 185 4.78 -3.54 -55.91
C ASN A 185 4.14 -2.78 -57.08
N GLU A 186 3.75 -1.52 -56.88
CA GLU A 186 3.24 -0.67 -57.96
C GLU A 186 4.27 -0.42 -59.06
N MET A 187 5.54 -0.22 -58.71
CA MET A 187 6.60 -0.03 -59.71
C MET A 187 6.95 -1.34 -60.43
N GLU A 188 6.95 -2.47 -59.73
CA GLU A 188 7.16 -3.79 -60.33
C GLU A 188 6.05 -4.10 -61.34
N LYS A 189 4.78 -3.90 -60.98
CA LYS A 189 3.63 -4.07 -61.90
C LYS A 189 3.70 -3.15 -63.13
N LYS A 190 4.22 -1.92 -62.98
CA LYS A 190 4.42 -0.99 -64.10
C LYS A 190 5.54 -1.44 -65.03
N LEU A 191 6.61 -2.00 -64.48
CA LEU A 191 7.73 -2.54 -65.26
C LEU A 191 7.30 -3.80 -66.03
N GLU A 192 6.54 -4.70 -65.40
CA GLU A 192 5.99 -5.91 -66.04
C GLU A 192 5.01 -5.62 -67.19
N ARG A 193 4.31 -4.48 -67.13
CA ARG A 193 3.39 -4.05 -68.19
C ARG A 193 4.08 -3.39 -69.39
N ASN A 194 5.38 -3.10 -69.30
CA ASN A 194 6.11 -2.39 -70.35
C ASN A 194 6.69 -3.43 -71.35
N PRO A 195 6.34 -3.40 -72.66
CA PRO A 195 6.74 -4.45 -73.61
C PRO A 195 8.22 -4.38 -74.04
N THR A 196 8.95 -3.31 -73.66
CA THR A 196 10.34 -3.06 -74.06
C THR A 196 11.31 -3.67 -73.05
N GLY A 197 11.57 -4.97 -73.20
CA GLY A 197 12.90 -5.60 -73.12
C GLY A 197 13.69 -5.69 -71.81
N ASP A 198 13.45 -4.90 -70.77
CA ASP A 198 14.27 -4.99 -69.55
C ASP A 198 13.68 -6.02 -68.57
N SER A 199 14.22 -7.24 -68.62
CA SER A 199 13.85 -8.32 -67.70
C SER A 199 14.22 -7.93 -66.26
N ILE A 200 13.32 -8.17 -65.29
CA ILE A 200 13.49 -7.85 -63.85
C ILE A 200 14.77 -8.44 -63.27
N SER A 201 15.27 -9.53 -63.86
CA SER A 201 16.49 -10.25 -63.50
C SER A 201 17.80 -9.52 -63.87
N SER A 202 17.77 -8.46 -64.70
CA SER A 202 18.95 -7.75 -65.21
C SER A 202 19.08 -6.30 -64.71
N LEU A 203 18.45 -5.95 -63.59
CA LEU A 203 18.45 -4.58 -63.09
C LEU A 203 19.79 -4.21 -62.44
N SER A 204 20.42 -3.14 -62.93
CA SER A 204 21.63 -2.56 -62.34
C SER A 204 21.43 -2.26 -60.84
N PRO A 205 22.48 -2.37 -60.01
CA PRO A 205 22.42 -1.97 -58.59
C PRO A 205 21.95 -0.52 -58.37
N LYS A 206 22.14 0.36 -59.36
CA LYS A 206 21.69 1.76 -59.33
C LYS A 206 20.24 1.95 -59.79
N HIS A 207 19.58 0.90 -60.29
CA HIS A 207 18.21 1.00 -60.78
C HIS A 207 17.26 1.40 -59.63
N PRO A 208 16.27 2.29 -59.85
CA PRO A 208 15.36 2.76 -58.79
C PRO A 208 14.64 1.63 -58.04
N LEU A 209 14.32 0.52 -58.72
CA LEU A 209 13.73 -0.68 -58.08
C LEU A 209 14.72 -1.36 -57.13
N SER A 210 15.98 -1.53 -57.52
CA SER A 210 17.03 -2.16 -56.71
C SER A 210 17.29 -1.35 -55.43
N VAL A 211 17.35 -0.02 -55.54
CA VAL A 211 17.48 0.89 -54.39
C VAL A 211 16.26 0.80 -53.47
N LYS A 212 15.04 0.70 -54.03
CA LYS A 212 13.80 0.60 -53.25
C LYS A 212 13.66 -0.77 -52.57
N ARG A 213 14.11 -1.87 -53.19
CA ARG A 213 14.23 -3.19 -52.54
C ARG A 213 15.18 -3.16 -51.36
N ALA A 214 16.38 -2.58 -51.54
CA ALA A 214 17.34 -2.42 -50.43
C ALA A 214 16.75 -1.59 -49.28
N LYS A 215 15.97 -0.55 -49.59
CA LYS A 215 15.25 0.24 -48.58
C LYS A 215 14.14 -0.56 -47.88
N ALA A 216 13.39 -1.40 -48.61
CA ALA A 216 12.37 -2.28 -48.04
C ALA A 216 12.99 -3.31 -47.09
N GLU A 217 14.07 -3.97 -47.50
CA GLU A 217 14.89 -4.88 -46.68
C GLU A 217 15.37 -4.20 -45.38
N ALA A 218 15.92 -2.98 -45.50
CA ALA A 218 16.36 -2.22 -44.32
C ALA A 218 15.21 -1.88 -43.37
N PHE A 219 14.03 -1.52 -43.89
CA PHE A 219 12.84 -1.30 -43.07
C PHE A 219 12.34 -2.59 -42.42
N LYS A 220 12.31 -3.71 -43.15
CA LYS A 220 11.92 -5.02 -42.62
C LYS A 220 12.78 -5.39 -41.43
N LYS A 221 14.11 -5.32 -41.58
CA LYS A 221 15.06 -5.58 -40.48
C LYS A 221 14.76 -4.73 -39.25
N LYS A 222 14.48 -3.45 -39.45
CA LYS A 222 14.17 -2.51 -38.35
C LYS A 222 12.83 -2.78 -37.68
N VAL A 223 11.82 -3.23 -38.44
CA VAL A 223 10.52 -3.64 -37.90
C VAL A 223 10.68 -4.88 -37.03
N GLU A 224 11.39 -5.90 -37.52
CA GLU A 224 11.64 -7.12 -36.74
C GLU A 224 12.41 -6.84 -35.45
N GLU A 225 13.43 -5.96 -35.50
CA GLU A 225 14.18 -5.55 -34.31
C GLU A 225 13.29 -4.87 -33.26
N GLU A 226 12.39 -3.98 -33.68
CA GLU A 226 11.50 -3.27 -32.75
C GLU A 226 10.33 -4.15 -32.26
N LYS A 227 9.86 -5.11 -33.05
CA LYS A 227 8.92 -6.16 -32.60
C LYS A 227 9.55 -7.05 -31.54
N SER A 228 10.80 -7.45 -31.72
CA SER A 228 11.54 -8.22 -30.71
C SER A 228 11.62 -7.44 -29.39
N LYS A 229 12.02 -6.17 -29.43
CA LYS A 229 12.07 -5.31 -28.22
C LYS A 229 10.70 -5.17 -27.55
N HIS A 230 9.62 -5.05 -28.33
CA HIS A 230 8.28 -5.00 -27.75
C HIS A 230 7.90 -6.31 -27.05
N LEU A 231 8.20 -7.48 -27.65
CA LEU A 231 7.96 -8.77 -27.01
C LEU A 231 8.76 -8.93 -25.71
N ASP A 232 10.03 -8.51 -25.71
CA ASP A 232 10.88 -8.51 -24.51
C ASP A 232 10.26 -7.63 -23.41
N ALA A 233 9.74 -6.45 -23.77
CA ALA A 233 9.07 -5.55 -22.84
C ALA A 233 7.74 -6.11 -22.30
N VAL A 234 6.94 -6.81 -23.12
CA VAL A 234 5.73 -7.52 -22.68
C VAL A 234 6.06 -8.57 -21.63
N GLN A 235 7.14 -9.35 -21.86
CA GLN A 235 7.59 -10.35 -20.91
C GLN A 235 8.08 -9.71 -19.60
N ALA A 236 8.85 -8.63 -19.71
CA ALA A 236 9.31 -7.87 -18.54
C ALA A 236 8.13 -7.29 -17.73
N SER A 237 7.14 -6.67 -18.38
CA SER A 237 5.92 -6.17 -17.74
C SER A 237 5.22 -7.25 -16.92
N ARG A 238 5.06 -8.46 -17.48
CA ARG A 238 4.45 -9.59 -16.76
C ARG A 238 5.24 -10.00 -15.53
N VAL A 239 6.53 -10.28 -15.72
CA VAL A 239 7.40 -10.77 -14.64
C VAL A 239 7.43 -9.77 -13.49
N ILE A 240 7.63 -8.49 -13.81
CA ILE A 240 7.66 -7.41 -12.81
C ILE A 240 6.30 -7.26 -12.14
N THR A 241 5.20 -7.24 -12.90
CA THR A 241 3.85 -7.10 -12.31
C THR A 241 3.56 -8.24 -11.36
N LEU A 242 3.79 -9.48 -11.79
CA LEU A 242 3.37 -10.65 -11.06
C LEU A 242 4.24 -10.92 -9.84
N ASN A 243 5.55 -11.10 -10.06
CA ASN A 243 6.46 -11.48 -8.99
C ASN A 243 6.63 -10.34 -7.97
N ASN A 244 6.71 -9.09 -8.43
CA ASN A 244 6.93 -7.99 -7.51
C ASN A 244 5.66 -7.66 -6.72
N LEU A 245 4.46 -7.69 -7.32
CA LEU A 245 3.22 -7.52 -6.55
C LEU A 245 3.02 -8.65 -5.55
N GLN A 246 3.23 -9.90 -5.96
CA GLN A 246 3.12 -11.05 -5.05
C GLN A 246 4.04 -10.90 -3.84
N THR A 247 5.33 -10.66 -4.09
CA THR A 247 6.33 -10.53 -3.03
C THR A 247 6.03 -9.33 -2.13
N SER A 248 5.71 -8.18 -2.72
CA SER A 248 5.41 -6.97 -1.94
C SER A 248 4.12 -7.10 -1.12
N LEU A 249 3.05 -7.67 -1.67
CA LEU A 249 1.79 -7.90 -0.94
C LEU A 249 1.99 -8.84 0.25
N LEU A 250 2.76 -9.93 0.09
CA LEU A 250 3.11 -10.81 1.21
C LEU A 250 3.84 -10.04 2.32
N ASN A 251 4.84 -9.25 1.96
CA ASN A 251 5.60 -8.45 2.91
C ASN A 251 4.69 -7.45 3.64
N VAL A 252 3.78 -6.80 2.93
CA VAL A 252 2.80 -5.86 3.51
C VAL A 252 1.86 -6.58 4.48
N PHE A 253 1.25 -7.70 4.09
CA PHE A 253 0.32 -8.41 4.97
C PHE A 253 1.01 -9.02 6.18
N GLN A 254 2.25 -9.49 6.04
CA GLN A 254 3.05 -9.94 7.17
C GLN A 254 3.33 -8.79 8.14
N ALA A 255 3.86 -7.67 7.65
CA ALA A 255 4.18 -6.51 8.49
C ALA A 255 2.92 -5.97 9.19
N LEU A 256 1.77 -5.93 8.49
CA LEU A 256 0.50 -5.49 9.08
C LEU A 256 -0.06 -6.47 10.10
N THR A 257 0.12 -7.78 9.89
CA THR A 257 -0.25 -8.80 10.87
C THR A 257 0.56 -8.65 12.15
N GLU A 258 1.89 -8.54 12.03
CA GLU A 258 2.79 -8.35 13.17
C GLU A 258 2.48 -7.03 13.91
N PHE A 259 2.27 -5.95 13.17
CA PHE A 259 1.94 -4.64 13.73
C PHE A 259 0.58 -4.63 14.45
N SER A 260 -0.47 -5.13 13.82
CA SER A 260 -1.81 -5.18 14.44
C SER A 260 -1.86 -6.12 15.66
N SER A 261 -1.12 -7.23 15.63
CA SER A 261 -0.94 -8.09 16.80
C SER A 261 -0.23 -7.35 17.94
N ALA A 262 0.85 -6.63 17.65
CA ALA A 262 1.57 -5.83 18.64
C ALA A 262 0.65 -4.74 19.25
N CYS A 263 -0.14 -4.04 18.42
CA CYS A 263 -1.15 -3.11 18.90
C CYS A 263 -2.13 -3.82 19.84
N ALA A 264 -2.76 -4.91 19.41
CA ALA A 264 -3.74 -5.64 20.22
C ALA A 264 -3.17 -6.05 21.59
N GLN A 265 -1.93 -6.53 21.64
CA GLN A 265 -1.24 -6.90 22.88
C GLN A 265 -1.00 -5.70 23.80
N VAL A 266 -0.57 -4.56 23.25
CA VAL A 266 -0.38 -3.32 24.02
C VAL A 266 -1.70 -2.87 24.64
N PHE A 267 -2.77 -2.83 23.85
CA PHE A 267 -4.09 -2.42 24.34
C PHE A 267 -4.67 -3.41 25.36
N GLU A 268 -4.44 -4.70 25.19
CA GLU A 268 -4.86 -5.75 26.13
C GLU A 268 -4.11 -5.65 27.47
N ALA A 269 -2.79 -5.42 27.43
CA ALA A 269 -1.99 -5.24 28.64
C ALA A 269 -2.46 -4.02 29.46
N VAL A 270 -2.69 -2.89 28.79
CA VAL A 270 -3.20 -1.67 29.45
C VAL A 270 -4.59 -1.88 30.02
N HIS A 271 -5.47 -2.57 29.29
CA HIS A 271 -6.81 -2.92 29.78
C HIS A 271 -6.77 -3.82 31.02
N CYS A 272 -5.89 -4.83 31.05
CA CYS A 272 -5.69 -5.70 32.20
C CYS A 272 -5.12 -4.95 33.42
N CYS A 273 -4.17 -4.04 33.21
CA CYS A 273 -3.65 -3.16 34.26
C CYS A 273 -4.76 -2.28 34.85
N ALA A 274 -5.58 -1.65 34.00
CA ALA A 274 -6.68 -0.80 34.43
C ALA A 274 -7.73 -1.55 35.29
N ILE A 275 -8.07 -2.80 34.90
CA ILE A 275 -8.97 -3.65 35.69
C ILE A 275 -8.35 -4.01 37.04
N SER A 276 -7.06 -4.35 37.07
CA SER A 276 -6.37 -4.76 38.30
C SER A 276 -6.32 -3.62 39.33
N THR A 277 -6.07 -2.39 38.89
CA THR A 277 -6.13 -1.20 39.75
C THR A 277 -7.55 -0.99 40.30
N ALA A 278 -8.58 -1.08 39.46
CA ALA A 278 -9.98 -0.94 39.90
C ALA A 278 -10.43 -2.04 40.88
N CYS A 279 -9.92 -3.28 40.75
CA CYS A 279 -10.24 -4.39 41.65
C CYS A 279 -9.56 -4.27 43.03
N HIS A 280 -8.32 -3.76 43.09
CA HIS A 280 -7.63 -3.55 44.36
C HIS A 280 -8.35 -2.53 45.25
N ASP A 281 -8.96 -1.52 44.63
CA ASP A 281 -9.70 -0.45 45.31
C ASP A 281 -11.03 -0.93 45.92
N GLY A 282 -11.76 -1.82 45.23
CA GLY A 282 -13.01 -2.39 45.74
C GLY A 282 -12.84 -3.31 46.97
N VAL A 283 -11.64 -3.90 47.14
CA VAL A 283 -11.32 -4.77 48.29
C VAL A 283 -10.94 -3.96 49.53
N LEU A 284 -10.34 -2.78 49.38
CA LEU A 284 -10.00 -1.90 50.49
C LEU A 284 -11.25 -1.17 51.04
N GLN A 285 -12.20 -0.83 50.16
CA GLN A 285 -13.44 -0.13 50.52
C GLN A 285 -14.51 -1.05 51.14
N SER A 286 -14.40 -2.38 50.97
CA SER A 286 -15.28 -3.38 51.59
C SER A 286 -14.78 -3.91 52.95
N ARG A 287 -13.59 -3.48 53.37
CA ARG A 287 -12.97 -3.83 54.67
C ARG A 287 -12.98 -2.68 55.70
N SER A 288 -13.49 -1.50 55.34
CA SER A 288 -13.75 -0.36 56.25
C SER A 288 -15.22 -0.26 56.61
#